data_AF-A0A8X6KIS1-F1
#
_entry.id   AF-A0A8X6KIS1-F1
#
_cell.length_a   1.000
_cell.length_b   1.000
_cell.length_c   1.000
_cell.angle_alpha   90.00
_cell.angle_beta   90.00
_cell.angle_gamma   90.00
#
_symmetry.space_group_name_H-M   'P 1'
#
loop_
_entity.id
_entity.type
_entity.pdbx_description
1 polymer ?
#
loop_
_entity_poly.entity_id
_entity_poly.type
_entity_poly.pdbx_seq_one_letter_code
_entity_poly.pdbx_strand_id
1 'polypeptide(L)'
;MLIEKKDIHNIKRDFNINGYIKRHEVDAVSVKLWTQEMKNNGENCIAFFKEQGQSRNDYRLKDEDFVLIIMTDFQKEMITKYGKDKICIDGTHGLNSYDFNLYSVLVVDEHKNGIPVAFCFSNKSSEDVFRIYFSAIKNAVGIIETTTFMTDDAPAFYKKKKPKWHQNLNKIKNPEKRKIVNKALKAVKEELCLETFSKLMKQFICEFGKYFQQNYAKRPDK
;
A
#
# COMPACT_ATOMS: atom_id res chain seq x y z
N MET A 1 -2.90 -13.87 16.15
CA MET A 1 -3.17 -15.27 15.76
C MET A 1 -2.44 -15.51 14.45
N LEU A 2 -1.41 -16.36 14.43
CA LEU A 2 -0.74 -16.71 13.17
C LEU A 2 -1.54 -17.83 12.50
N ILE A 3 -1.94 -17.61 11.25
CA ILE A 3 -2.58 -18.65 10.42
C ILE A 3 -1.52 -19.69 10.09
N GLU A 4 -1.75 -20.95 10.43
CA GLU A 4 -0.87 -22.06 10.07
C GLU A 4 -1.27 -22.66 8.73
N LYS A 5 -0.35 -23.40 8.07
CA LYS A 5 -0.66 -24.13 6.83
C LYS A 5 -1.86 -25.06 7.00
N LYS A 6 -2.02 -25.63 8.20
CA LYS A 6 -3.15 -26.50 8.55
C LYS A 6 -4.48 -25.75 8.48
N ASP A 7 -4.52 -24.49 8.93
CA ASP A 7 -5.72 -23.67 8.88
C ASP A 7 -6.12 -23.38 7.43
N ILE A 8 -5.15 -23.09 6.55
CA ILE A 8 -5.40 -22.91 5.12
C ILE A 8 -5.93 -24.19 4.48
N HIS A 9 -5.40 -25.36 4.85
CA HIS A 9 -5.91 -26.64 4.38
C HIS A 9 -7.33 -26.92 4.87
N ASN A 10 -7.63 -26.61 6.14
CA ASN A 10 -8.98 -26.75 6.69
C ASN A 10 -9.97 -25.82 5.97
N ILE A 11 -9.62 -24.55 5.76
CA ILE A 11 -10.44 -23.61 5.00
C ILE A 11 -10.69 -24.13 3.58
N LYS A 12 -9.65 -24.60 2.88
CA LYS A 12 -9.83 -25.17 1.53
C LYS A 12 -10.81 -26.34 1.51
N ARG A 13 -10.68 -27.26 2.47
CA ARG A 13 -11.58 -28.41 2.62
C ARG A 13 -13.01 -27.98 2.94
N ASP A 14 -13.17 -27.14 3.96
CA ASP A 14 -14.46 -26.79 4.55
C ASP A 14 -15.28 -25.86 3.63
N PHE A 15 -14.61 -25.03 2.84
CA PHE A 15 -15.24 -24.16 1.82
C PHE A 15 -15.22 -24.77 0.41
N ASN A 16 -14.85 -26.04 0.27
CA ASN A 16 -14.75 -26.77 -1.01
C ASN A 16 -13.99 -25.98 -2.09
N ILE A 17 -12.92 -25.31 -1.69
CA ILE A 17 -12.03 -24.54 -2.58
C ILE A 17 -11.15 -25.55 -3.31
N ASN A 18 -11.76 -26.24 -4.30
CA ASN A 18 -11.07 -27.23 -5.11
C ASN A 18 -10.00 -26.54 -5.96
N GLY A 19 -8.75 -26.95 -5.72
CA GLY A 19 -7.58 -26.35 -6.33
C GLY A 19 -7.49 -26.70 -7.81
N TYR A 20 -8.04 -25.84 -8.66
CA TYR A 20 -7.46 -25.42 -9.95
C TYR A 20 -8.31 -24.25 -10.48
N ILE A 21 -8.01 -23.03 -10.02
CA ILE A 21 -8.68 -21.79 -10.45
C ILE A 21 -8.04 -21.28 -11.75
N LYS A 22 -7.66 -22.17 -12.66
CA LYS A 22 -7.12 -21.80 -13.97
C LYS A 22 -8.22 -21.98 -15.00
N ARG A 23 -8.87 -20.89 -15.38
CA ARG A 23 -9.98 -20.87 -16.36
C ARG A 23 -9.49 -21.02 -17.79
N HIS A 24 -8.21 -20.75 -18.04
CA HIS A 24 -7.60 -20.83 -19.36
C HIS A 24 -6.08 -21.00 -19.24
N GLU A 25 -5.44 -21.62 -20.23
CA GLU A 25 -3.99 -21.86 -20.26
C GLU A 25 -3.16 -20.57 -20.22
N VAL A 26 -3.65 -19.55 -20.91
CA VAL A 26 -3.12 -18.18 -20.89
C VAL A 26 -3.68 -17.41 -19.69
N ASP A 27 -2.81 -17.00 -18.77
CA ASP A 27 -3.22 -16.39 -17.50
C ASP A 27 -4.02 -15.10 -17.68
N ALA A 28 -3.66 -14.25 -18.66
CA ALA A 28 -4.41 -13.02 -18.96
C ALA A 28 -5.87 -13.31 -19.34
N VAL A 29 -6.11 -14.37 -20.12
CA VAL A 29 -7.46 -14.83 -20.48
C VAL A 29 -8.17 -15.42 -19.27
N SER A 30 -7.46 -16.18 -18.43
CA SER A 30 -8.01 -16.73 -17.19
C SER A 30 -8.50 -15.62 -16.23
N VAL A 31 -7.71 -14.55 -16.08
CA VAL A 31 -8.09 -13.36 -15.29
C VAL A 31 -9.30 -12.66 -15.91
N LYS A 32 -9.31 -12.45 -17.23
CA LYS A 32 -10.46 -11.85 -17.92
C LYS A 32 -11.75 -12.62 -17.66
N LEU A 33 -11.73 -13.94 -17.87
CA LEU A 33 -12.90 -14.80 -17.62
C LEU A 33 -13.35 -14.73 -16.16
N TRP A 34 -12.41 -14.72 -15.21
CA TRP A 34 -12.73 -14.56 -13.79
C TRP A 34 -13.40 -13.21 -13.51
N THR A 35 -12.88 -12.10 -14.07
CA THR A 35 -13.51 -10.78 -13.87
C THR A 35 -14.93 -10.71 -14.45
N GLN A 36 -15.19 -11.38 -15.57
CA GLN A 36 -16.52 -11.45 -16.17
C GLN A 36 -17.49 -12.25 -15.29
N GLU A 37 -17.03 -13.39 -14.76
CA GLU A 37 -17.80 -14.21 -13.82
C GLU A 37 -18.15 -13.44 -12.54
N MET A 38 -17.17 -12.78 -11.92
CA MET A 38 -17.39 -12.00 -10.70
C MET A 38 -18.36 -10.84 -10.92
N LYS A 39 -18.36 -10.21 -12.11
CA LYS A 39 -19.34 -9.17 -12.45
C LYS A 39 -20.77 -9.70 -12.55
N ASN A 40 -20.95 -10.98 -12.86
CA ASN A 40 -22.25 -11.60 -13.10
C ASN A 40 -22.81 -12.35 -11.88
N ASN A 41 -21.99 -12.65 -10.87
CA ASN A 41 -22.36 -13.50 -9.72
C ASN A 41 -23.11 -12.78 -8.57
N GLY A 42 -23.78 -11.66 -8.82
CA GLY A 42 -24.58 -10.93 -7.81
C GLY A 42 -23.77 -10.09 -6.82
N GLU A 43 -22.61 -10.57 -6.36
CA GLU A 43 -21.63 -9.82 -5.57
C GLU A 43 -20.49 -9.32 -6.47
N ASN A 44 -20.73 -8.24 -7.22
CA ASN A 44 -19.72 -7.67 -8.10
C ASN A 44 -18.59 -6.98 -7.31
N CYS A 45 -17.53 -7.73 -7.04
CA CYS A 45 -16.33 -7.23 -6.39
C CYS A 45 -15.36 -6.49 -7.32
N ILE A 46 -15.63 -6.43 -8.64
CA ILE A 46 -14.74 -5.80 -9.61
C ILE A 46 -15.06 -4.31 -9.72
N ALA A 47 -14.32 -3.47 -8.99
CA ALA A 47 -14.50 -2.02 -9.03
C ALA A 47 -13.93 -1.38 -10.31
N PHE A 48 -12.87 -1.96 -10.87
CA PHE A 48 -12.31 -1.52 -12.16
C PHE A 48 -11.50 -2.66 -12.81
N PHE A 49 -11.55 -2.72 -14.14
CA PHE A 49 -10.70 -3.63 -14.91
C PHE A 49 -10.31 -3.00 -16.26
N LYS A 50 -9.02 -3.10 -16.60
CA LYS A 50 -8.44 -2.88 -17.92
C LYS A 50 -7.44 -4.00 -18.20
N GLU A 51 -7.64 -4.69 -19.31
CA GLU A 51 -6.70 -5.70 -19.81
C GLU A 51 -5.59 -5.07 -20.69
N GLN A 52 -4.48 -5.80 -20.86
CA GLN A 52 -3.43 -5.40 -21.80
C GLN A 52 -3.92 -5.56 -23.24
N GLY A 53 -3.51 -4.66 -24.13
CA GLY A 53 -3.98 -4.57 -25.51
C GLY A 53 -5.34 -3.88 -25.68
N GLN A 54 -6.01 -3.50 -24.59
CA GLN A 54 -7.25 -2.73 -24.65
C GLN A 54 -6.95 -1.22 -24.65
N SER A 55 -7.33 -0.54 -25.73
CA SER A 55 -7.27 0.92 -25.80
C SER A 55 -8.32 1.58 -24.92
N ARG A 56 -7.89 2.58 -24.13
CA ARG A 56 -8.75 3.29 -23.18
C ARG A 56 -8.31 4.74 -23.01
N ASN A 57 -9.07 5.67 -23.57
CA ASN A 57 -8.69 7.10 -23.63
C ASN A 57 -9.00 7.91 -22.35
N ASP A 58 -9.72 7.33 -21.40
CA ASP A 58 -10.27 8.01 -20.22
C ASP A 58 -9.25 8.24 -19.10
N TYR A 59 -8.14 7.48 -19.05
CA TYR A 59 -7.24 7.51 -17.89
C TYR A 59 -5.73 7.62 -18.18
N ARG A 60 -5.34 8.08 -19.38
CA ARG A 60 -3.90 8.14 -19.80
C ARG A 60 -3.17 6.80 -19.62
N LEU A 61 -3.93 5.71 -19.64
CA LEU A 61 -3.39 4.35 -19.66
C LEU A 61 -3.07 4.01 -21.11
N LYS A 62 -1.91 3.39 -21.32
CA LYS A 62 -1.53 2.86 -22.62
C LYS A 62 -2.13 1.49 -22.83
N ASP A 63 -2.08 0.98 -24.05
CA ASP A 63 -2.64 -0.32 -24.38
C ASP A 63 -1.96 -1.43 -23.57
N GLU A 64 -0.64 -1.36 -23.35
CA GLU A 64 0.13 -2.33 -22.57
C GLU A 64 -0.13 -2.28 -21.04
N ASP A 65 -0.79 -1.24 -20.53
CA ASP A 65 -1.03 -1.06 -19.10
C ASP A 65 -2.14 -2.02 -18.61
N PHE A 66 -1.88 -2.75 -17.53
CA PHE A 66 -2.86 -3.62 -16.87
C PHE A 66 -3.31 -2.97 -15.56
N VAL A 67 -4.62 -2.94 -15.30
CA VAL A 67 -5.16 -2.50 -14.00
C VAL A 67 -6.37 -3.35 -13.61
N LEU A 68 -6.32 -3.96 -12.44
CA LEU A 68 -7.45 -4.67 -11.83
C LEU A 68 -7.64 -4.17 -10.40
N ILE A 69 -8.83 -3.66 -10.10
CA ILE A 69 -9.20 -3.19 -8.76
C ILE A 69 -10.35 -4.03 -8.24
N ILE A 70 -10.14 -4.61 -7.06
CA ILE A 70 -11.09 -5.48 -6.37
C ILE A 70 -11.50 -4.82 -5.06
N MET A 71 -12.81 -4.79 -4.82
CA MET A 71 -13.42 -4.27 -3.61
C MET A 71 -14.76 -4.99 -3.37
N THR A 72 -14.80 -5.87 -2.37
CA THR A 72 -16.02 -6.61 -1.98
C THR A 72 -16.98 -5.74 -1.17
N ASP A 73 -18.22 -6.18 -0.98
CA ASP A 73 -19.20 -5.43 -0.17
C ASP A 73 -18.79 -5.33 1.31
N PHE A 74 -18.25 -6.42 1.87
CA PHE A 74 -17.63 -6.37 3.21
C PHE A 74 -16.55 -5.28 3.28
N GLN A 75 -15.70 -5.17 2.26
CA GLN A 75 -14.65 -4.15 2.24
C GLN A 75 -15.22 -2.72 2.14
N LYS A 76 -16.32 -2.53 1.40
CA LYS A 76 -17.07 -1.26 1.35
C LYS A 76 -17.64 -0.89 2.72
N GLU A 77 -18.21 -1.85 3.44
CA GLU A 77 -18.71 -1.64 4.79
C GLU A 77 -17.58 -1.26 5.75
N MET A 78 -16.47 -1.98 5.72
CA MET A 78 -15.34 -1.74 6.62
C MET A 78 -14.71 -0.36 6.40
N ILE A 79 -14.53 0.07 5.15
CA ILE A 79 -13.99 1.42 4.89
C ILE A 79 -14.97 2.52 5.28
N THR A 80 -16.27 2.29 5.10
CA THR A 80 -17.31 3.24 5.52
C THR A 80 -17.34 3.37 7.05
N LYS A 81 -17.18 2.26 7.76
CA LYS A 81 -17.20 2.21 9.23
C LYS A 81 -15.92 2.78 9.86
N TYR A 82 -14.75 2.44 9.33
CA TYR A 82 -13.46 2.71 9.98
C TYR A 82 -12.57 3.73 9.26
N GLY A 83 -12.89 4.10 8.04
CA GLY A 83 -12.05 4.97 7.21
C GLY A 83 -11.91 6.42 7.69
N LYS A 84 -12.72 6.87 8.66
CA LYS A 84 -12.66 8.23 9.19
C LYS A 84 -11.44 8.51 10.07
N ASP A 85 -10.97 7.51 10.82
CA ASP A 85 -9.81 7.68 11.72
C ASP A 85 -8.51 7.67 10.91
N LYS A 86 -8.23 6.53 10.27
CA LYS A 86 -6.98 6.29 9.57
C LYS A 86 -7.17 5.39 8.36
N ILE A 87 -6.65 5.86 7.24
CA ILE A 87 -6.48 5.08 6.02
C ILE A 87 -4.98 4.92 5.76
N CYS A 88 -4.56 3.68 5.56
CA CYS A 88 -3.20 3.34 5.15
C CYS A 88 -3.22 2.81 3.72
N ILE A 89 -2.17 3.06 2.93
CA ILE A 89 -1.91 2.37 1.68
C ILE A 89 -0.52 1.76 1.71
N ASP A 90 -0.43 0.52 1.27
CA ASP A 90 0.81 -0.23 1.20
C ASP A 90 1.01 -0.79 -0.21
N GLY A 91 2.20 -0.60 -0.75
CA GLY A 91 2.61 -1.11 -2.04
C GLY A 91 3.58 -2.27 -1.89
N THR A 92 3.19 -3.46 -2.34
CA THR A 92 4.07 -4.62 -2.37
C THR A 92 4.61 -4.83 -3.78
N HIS A 93 5.93 -4.67 -3.93
CA HIS A 93 6.66 -4.84 -5.19
C HIS A 93 7.28 -6.24 -5.30
N GLY A 94 7.36 -6.78 -6.53
CA GLY A 94 8.20 -7.94 -6.83
C GLY A 94 7.73 -9.29 -6.25
N LEU A 95 6.43 -9.47 -6.02
CA LEU A 95 5.87 -10.70 -5.43
C LEU A 95 5.40 -11.75 -6.46
N ASN A 96 5.59 -11.53 -7.76
CA ASN A 96 5.16 -12.48 -8.80
C ASN A 96 6.11 -12.51 -10.01
N SER A 97 5.94 -13.54 -10.84
CA SER A 97 6.71 -13.76 -12.08
C SER A 97 6.41 -12.76 -13.20
N TYR A 98 5.41 -11.89 -13.03
CA TYR A 98 4.93 -10.95 -14.04
C TYR A 98 5.26 -9.49 -13.71
N ASP A 99 6.02 -9.25 -12.65
CA ASP A 99 6.39 -7.92 -12.13
C ASP A 99 5.19 -6.97 -11.89
N PHE A 100 4.03 -7.55 -11.54
CA PHE A 100 2.86 -6.75 -11.16
C PHE A 100 2.97 -6.30 -9.71
N ASN A 101 2.62 -5.04 -9.48
CA ASN A 101 2.52 -4.44 -8.16
C ASN A 101 1.12 -4.69 -7.59
N LEU A 102 1.07 -4.93 -6.29
CA LEU A 102 -0.17 -4.96 -5.51
C LEU A 102 -0.18 -3.77 -4.56
N TYR A 103 -1.22 -2.94 -4.66
CA TYR A 103 -1.49 -1.86 -3.72
C TYR A 103 -2.72 -2.19 -2.89
N SER A 104 -2.58 -2.17 -1.57
CA SER A 104 -3.66 -2.46 -0.64
C SER A 104 -4.03 -1.20 0.14
N VAL A 105 -5.31 -0.83 0.13
CA VAL A 105 -5.82 0.17 1.07
C VAL A 105 -6.27 -0.56 2.33
N LEU A 106 -5.88 -0.06 3.49
CA LEU A 106 -6.24 -0.60 4.80
C LEU A 106 -6.90 0.46 5.67
N VAL A 107 -7.85 0.02 6.48
CA VAL A 107 -8.37 0.78 7.64
C VAL A 107 -7.97 0.09 8.93
N VAL A 108 -8.11 0.80 10.05
CA VAL A 108 -7.81 0.25 11.37
C VAL A 108 -9.11 0.16 12.17
N ASP A 109 -9.45 -1.02 12.67
CA ASP A 109 -10.64 -1.24 13.49
C ASP A 109 -10.47 -0.75 14.95
N GLU A 110 -11.51 -0.90 15.78
CA GLU A 110 -11.46 -0.57 17.21
C GLU A 110 -10.39 -1.35 17.99
N HIS A 111 -10.01 -2.53 17.51
CA HIS A 111 -9.03 -3.42 18.13
C HIS A 111 -7.60 -3.21 17.61
N LYS A 112 -7.39 -2.17 16.79
CA LYS A 112 -6.11 -1.83 16.16
C LYS A 112 -5.60 -2.86 15.16
N ASN A 113 -6.49 -3.68 14.59
CA ASN A 113 -6.17 -4.55 13.47
C ASN A 113 -6.27 -3.79 12.16
N GLY A 114 -5.32 -4.03 11.26
CA GLY A 114 -5.39 -3.55 9.88
C GLY A 114 -6.33 -4.43 9.06
N ILE A 115 -7.37 -3.85 8.48
CA ILE A 115 -8.32 -4.53 7.60
C ILE A 115 -8.09 -4.03 6.16
N PRO A 116 -7.69 -4.90 5.22
CA PRO A 116 -7.61 -4.54 3.81
C PRO A 116 -9.01 -4.31 3.21
N VAL A 117 -9.23 -3.12 2.66
CA VAL A 117 -10.54 -2.66 2.15
C VAL A 117 -10.56 -2.38 0.66
N ALA A 118 -9.42 -2.49 -0.03
CA ALA A 118 -9.38 -2.54 -1.48
C ALA A 118 -8.03 -3.10 -1.92
N PHE A 119 -8.00 -3.69 -3.11
CA PHE A 119 -6.79 -4.16 -3.76
C PHE A 119 -6.69 -3.64 -5.18
N CYS A 120 -5.49 -3.20 -5.59
CA CYS A 120 -5.18 -2.80 -6.95
C CYS A 120 -3.95 -3.54 -7.46
N PHE A 121 -4.13 -4.30 -8.54
CA PHE A 121 -3.07 -4.98 -9.26
C PHE A 121 -2.73 -4.19 -10.52
N SER A 122 -1.45 -3.88 -10.74
CA SER A 122 -1.02 -3.10 -11.89
C SER A 122 0.43 -3.39 -12.28
N ASN A 123 0.70 -3.46 -13.58
CA ASN A 123 2.07 -3.49 -14.11
C ASN A 123 2.75 -2.11 -14.13
N LYS A 124 2.02 -1.06 -13.71
CA LYS A 124 2.46 0.33 -13.68
C LYS A 124 2.33 0.92 -12.29
N SER A 125 3.41 1.55 -11.81
CA SER A 125 3.45 2.34 -10.58
C SER A 125 3.43 3.83 -10.95
N SER A 126 2.25 4.46 -11.01
CA SER A 126 2.11 5.85 -11.48
C SER A 126 0.93 6.58 -10.85
N GLU A 127 0.96 7.92 -10.88
CA GLU A 127 -0.13 8.79 -10.40
C GLU A 127 -1.47 8.44 -11.09
N ASP A 128 -1.45 8.08 -12.39
CA ASP A 128 -2.66 7.74 -13.14
C ASP A 128 -3.34 6.49 -12.58
N VAL A 129 -2.56 5.45 -12.23
CA VAL A 129 -3.10 4.22 -11.62
C VAL A 129 -3.74 4.53 -10.26
N PHE A 130 -3.09 5.35 -9.42
CA PHE A 130 -3.67 5.74 -8.13
C PHE A 130 -4.91 6.62 -8.27
N ARG A 131 -4.97 7.50 -9.27
CA ARG A 131 -6.18 8.27 -9.57
C ARG A 131 -7.35 7.36 -9.92
N ILE A 132 -7.13 6.35 -10.76
CA ILE A 132 -8.15 5.34 -11.08
C ILE A 132 -8.54 4.57 -9.82
N TYR A 133 -7.55 4.16 -9.03
CA TYR A 133 -7.77 3.37 -7.82
C TYR A 133 -8.64 4.10 -6.79
N PHE A 134 -8.26 5.33 -6.43
CA PHE A 134 -9.06 6.13 -5.50
C PHE A 134 -10.40 6.56 -6.09
N SER A 135 -10.49 6.77 -7.40
CA SER A 135 -11.78 7.06 -8.06
C SER A 135 -12.72 5.84 -8.01
N ALA A 136 -12.20 4.63 -8.21
CA ALA A 136 -12.99 3.40 -8.11
C ALA A 136 -13.52 3.20 -6.68
N ILE A 137 -12.68 3.43 -5.66
CA ILE A 137 -13.11 3.40 -4.25
C ILE A 137 -14.17 4.48 -4.00
N LYS A 138 -13.92 5.73 -4.40
CA LYS A 138 -14.88 6.84 -4.22
C LYS A 138 -16.22 6.56 -4.91
N ASN A 139 -16.21 5.96 -6.10
CA ASN A 139 -17.44 5.61 -6.80
C ASN A 139 -18.21 4.48 -6.09
N ALA A 140 -17.49 3.58 -5.39
CA ALA A 140 -18.09 2.48 -4.65
C ALA A 140 -18.68 2.89 -3.31
N VAL A 141 -18.07 3.82 -2.57
CA VAL A 141 -18.46 4.16 -1.18
C VAL A 141 -18.67 5.66 -0.90
N GLY A 142 -18.46 6.52 -1.89
CA GLY A 142 -18.52 7.97 -1.72
C GLY A 142 -17.22 8.57 -1.19
N ILE A 143 -17.29 9.82 -0.72
CA ILE A 143 -16.15 10.55 -0.16
C ILE A 143 -15.93 10.10 1.28
N ILE A 144 -14.69 9.74 1.62
CA ILE A 144 -14.28 9.41 2.98
C ILE A 144 -13.41 10.54 3.52
N GLU A 145 -13.92 11.23 4.54
CA GLU A 145 -13.17 12.27 5.26
C GLU A 145 -12.27 11.63 6.32
N THR A 146 -11.11 11.12 5.90
CA THR A 146 -10.13 10.55 6.82
C THR A 146 -9.34 11.63 7.57
N THR A 147 -9.12 11.41 8.86
CA THR A 147 -8.30 12.28 9.71
C THR A 147 -6.82 12.05 9.47
N THR A 148 -6.43 10.80 9.21
CA THR A 148 -5.04 10.40 9.01
C THR A 148 -4.92 9.57 7.73
N PHE A 149 -3.99 9.96 6.85
CA PHE A 149 -3.62 9.18 5.68
C PHE A 149 -2.14 8.79 5.77
N MET A 150 -1.86 7.48 5.67
CA MET A 150 -0.52 6.92 5.79
C MET A 150 -0.15 6.15 4.52
N THR A 151 1.04 6.40 3.98
CA THR A 151 1.50 5.78 2.73
C THR A 151 2.98 5.38 2.87
N ASP A 152 3.46 4.45 2.05
CA ASP A 152 4.89 4.10 1.97
C ASP A 152 5.69 5.17 1.22
N ASP A 153 7.00 5.28 1.41
CA ASP A 153 7.85 6.33 0.79
C ASP A 153 8.08 6.11 -0.73
N ALA A 154 7.03 5.83 -1.51
CA ALA A 154 7.09 5.71 -2.97
C ALA A 154 6.78 7.06 -3.66
N PRO A 155 7.54 7.44 -4.72
CA PRO A 155 7.33 8.71 -5.44
C PRO A 155 5.92 8.92 -5.99
N ALA A 156 5.19 7.83 -6.23
CA ALA A 156 3.82 7.88 -6.73
C ALA A 156 2.82 8.47 -5.72
N PHE A 157 3.15 8.47 -4.42
CA PHE A 157 2.33 9.07 -3.36
C PHE A 157 2.70 10.52 -3.03
N TYR A 158 3.88 10.99 -3.45
CA TYR A 158 4.36 12.35 -3.13
C TYR A 158 5.31 12.93 -4.18
N LYS A 159 5.04 14.16 -4.62
CA LYS A 159 5.87 14.88 -5.61
C LYS A 159 7.23 15.40 -5.10
N LYS A 160 7.61 15.21 -3.83
CA LYS A 160 8.87 15.77 -3.27
C LYS A 160 9.91 14.68 -3.00
N LYS A 161 11.09 14.80 -3.61
CA LYS A 161 12.29 14.03 -3.24
C LYS A 161 12.62 14.28 -1.76
N LYS A 162 12.48 13.27 -0.91
CA LYS A 162 12.91 13.33 0.49
C LYS A 162 14.22 12.57 0.69
N PRO A 163 15.07 12.99 1.64
CA PRO A 163 16.30 12.26 1.95
C PRO A 163 15.97 10.87 2.52
N LYS A 164 16.67 9.82 2.09
CA LYS A 164 16.52 8.46 2.65
C LYS A 164 17.22 8.33 4.00
N TRP A 165 16.69 9.00 5.04
CA TRP A 165 17.32 9.14 6.36
C TRP A 165 17.70 7.80 6.99
N HIS A 166 16.81 6.81 6.93
CA HIS A 166 17.03 5.47 7.50
C HIS A 166 18.21 4.74 6.86
N GLN A 167 18.37 4.84 5.53
CA GLN A 167 19.51 4.25 4.81
C GLN A 167 20.82 4.99 5.08
N ASN A 168 20.74 6.26 5.49
CA ASN A 168 21.90 7.08 5.82
C ASN A 168 22.40 6.87 7.26
N LEU A 169 21.60 6.27 8.15
CA LEU A 169 22.04 5.93 9.53
C LEU A 169 23.23 4.97 9.54
N ASN A 170 23.21 3.98 8.65
CA ASN A 170 24.31 3.03 8.50
C ASN A 170 25.58 3.67 7.91
N LYS A 171 25.46 4.87 7.31
CA LYS A 171 26.56 5.62 6.70
C LYS A 171 27.30 6.52 7.70
N ILE A 172 26.87 6.57 8.97
CA ILE A 172 27.62 7.25 10.04
C ILE A 172 28.85 6.39 10.37
N LYS A 173 30.03 6.83 9.90
CA LYS A 173 31.29 6.09 10.08
C LYS A 173 31.75 6.02 11.54
N ASN A 174 31.45 7.05 12.34
CA ASN A 174 31.84 7.09 13.75
C ASN A 174 30.89 6.21 14.60
N PRO A 175 31.38 5.13 15.26
CA PRO A 175 30.54 4.18 15.99
C PRO A 175 29.81 4.79 17.19
N GLU A 176 30.46 5.69 17.92
CA GLU A 176 29.89 6.34 19.11
C GLU A 176 28.77 7.30 18.72
N LYS A 177 29.01 8.15 17.70
CA LYS A 177 27.99 9.03 17.15
C LYS A 177 26.80 8.25 16.62
N ARG A 178 27.04 7.12 15.94
CA ARG A 178 25.98 6.23 15.47
C ARG A 178 25.14 5.66 16.62
N LYS A 179 25.78 5.27 17.73
CA LYS A 179 25.09 4.79 18.94
C LYS A 179 24.22 5.88 19.56
N ILE A 180 24.71 7.11 19.64
CA ILE A 180 23.96 8.27 20.17
C ILE A 180 22.74 8.57 19.28
N VAL A 181 22.92 8.65 17.96
CA VAL A 181 21.82 8.89 17.01
C VAL A 181 20.75 7.82 17.10
N ASN A 182 21.14 6.54 17.16
CA ASN A 182 20.19 5.43 17.30
C ASN A 182 19.43 5.50 18.63
N LYS A 183 20.10 5.85 19.74
CA LYS A 183 19.45 6.03 21.04
C LYS A 183 18.43 7.17 21.01
N ALA A 184 18.79 8.31 20.42
CA ALA A 184 17.91 9.47 20.29
C ALA A 184 16.70 9.18 19.38
N LEU A 185 16.91 8.50 18.25
CA LEU A 185 15.82 8.04 17.39
C LEU A 185 14.89 7.05 18.09
N LYS A 186 15.44 6.12 18.88
CA LYS A 186 14.65 5.16 19.65
C LYS A 186 13.77 5.88 20.67
N ALA A 187 14.33 6.83 21.42
CA ALA A 187 13.57 7.66 22.37
C ALA A 187 12.45 8.43 21.69
N VAL A 188 12.70 9.03 20.53
CA VAL A 188 11.67 9.70 19.72
C VAL A 188 10.57 8.73 19.26
N LYS A 189 10.95 7.53 18.78
CA LYS A 189 10.00 6.54 18.23
C LYS A 189 9.10 5.91 19.29
N GLU A 190 9.62 5.75 20.50
CA GLU A 190 8.92 5.10 21.61
C GLU A 190 8.13 6.10 22.48
N GLU A 191 8.30 7.40 22.26
CA GLU A 191 7.60 8.44 23.03
C GLU A 191 6.12 8.53 22.64
N LEU A 192 5.24 8.45 23.64
CA LEU A 192 3.80 8.46 23.47
C LEU A 192 3.17 9.81 23.86
N CYS A 193 3.85 10.62 24.68
CA CYS A 193 3.39 11.95 25.05
C CYS A 193 3.72 12.95 23.93
N LEU A 194 2.70 13.63 23.41
CA LEU A 194 2.85 14.58 22.30
C LEU A 194 3.80 15.75 22.62
N GLU A 195 3.77 16.25 23.85
CA GLU A 195 4.63 17.36 24.29
C GLU A 195 6.09 16.92 24.39
N THR A 196 6.33 15.76 25.01
CA THR A 196 7.67 15.16 25.11
C THR A 196 8.20 14.78 23.73
N PHE A 197 7.37 14.18 22.88
CA PHE A 197 7.71 13.86 21.50
C PHE A 197 8.13 15.12 20.75
N SER A 198 7.35 16.20 20.85
CA SER A 198 7.65 17.47 20.20
C SER A 198 8.98 18.06 20.67
N LYS A 199 9.29 17.95 21.96
CA LYS A 199 10.57 18.39 22.53
C LYS A 199 11.73 17.53 22.04
N LEU A 200 11.61 16.21 22.12
CA LEU A 200 12.63 15.25 21.67
C LEU A 200 12.89 15.38 20.15
N MET A 201 11.84 15.56 19.35
CA MET A 201 11.94 15.78 17.91
C MET A 201 12.68 17.08 17.58
N LYS A 202 12.33 18.19 18.26
CA LYS A 202 13.04 19.47 18.07
C LYS A 202 14.51 19.35 18.42
N GLN A 203 14.83 18.69 19.53
CA GLN A 203 16.22 18.45 19.94
C GLN A 203 16.96 17.58 18.91
N PHE A 204 16.36 16.47 18.48
CA PHE A 204 16.92 15.59 17.47
C PHE A 204 17.21 16.30 16.15
N ILE A 205 16.27 17.12 15.67
CA ILE A 205 16.46 17.91 14.44
C ILE A 205 17.55 18.96 14.63
N CYS A 206 17.62 19.62 15.79
CA CYS A 206 18.64 20.63 16.06
C CYS A 206 20.06 20.03 16.08
N GLU A 207 20.22 18.90 16.77
CA GLU A 207 21.51 18.23 16.95
C GLU A 207 21.95 17.48 15.69
N PHE A 208 21.05 16.71 15.08
CA PHE A 208 21.40 15.80 13.99
C PHE A 208 20.86 16.25 12.63
N GLY A 209 19.77 17.00 12.59
CA GLY A 209 19.17 17.46 11.33
C GLY A 209 20.15 18.27 10.47
N LYS A 210 20.92 19.19 11.07
CA LYS A 210 21.98 19.94 10.37
C LYS A 210 23.09 19.03 9.84
N TYR A 211 23.53 18.06 10.66
CA TYR A 211 24.55 17.08 10.26
C TYR A 211 24.10 16.28 9.04
N PHE A 212 22.88 15.76 9.05
CA PHE A 212 22.36 14.98 7.93
C PHE A 212 22.14 15.83 6.68
N GLN A 213 21.64 17.06 6.86
CA GLN A 213 21.44 18.00 5.76
C GLN A 213 22.76 18.31 5.05
N GLN A 214 23.82 18.61 5.79
CA GLN A 214 25.14 18.92 5.21
C GLN A 214 25.77 17.71 4.52
N ASN A 215 25.66 16.52 5.11
CA ASN A 215 26.43 15.36 4.66
C ASN A 215 25.70 14.48 3.63
N TYR A 216 24.36 14.52 3.61
CA TYR A 216 23.55 13.57 2.83
C TYR A 216 22.42 14.21 2.01
N ALA A 217 22.00 15.46 2.24
CA ALA A 217 20.88 16.05 1.49
C ALA A 217 21.21 16.41 0.03
N LYS A 218 22.49 16.52 -0.34
CA LYS A 218 22.95 16.90 -1.69
C LYS A 218 23.60 15.75 -2.47
N ARG A 219 23.59 14.52 -1.97
CA ARG A 219 24.26 13.41 -2.66
C ARG A 219 23.42 12.94 -3.85
N PRO A 220 23.99 12.83 -5.06
CA PRO A 220 23.30 12.18 -6.17
C PRO A 220 23.04 10.71 -5.81
N ASP A 221 21.85 10.24 -6.15
CA ASP A 221 21.52 8.81 -6.06
C ASP A 221 22.47 8.05 -7.00
N LYS A 222 23.14 7.02 -6.47
CA LYS A 222 23.85 6.03 -7.30
C LYS A 222 22.85 5.04 -7.85
#